data_AF-A0A178VPJ7-F1
#
_entry.id   AF-A0A178VPJ7-F1
#
_cell.length_a   1.000
_cell.length_b   1.000
_cell.length_c   1.000
_cell.angle_alpha   90.00
_cell.angle_beta   90.00
_cell.angle_gamma   90.00
#
_symmetry.space_group_name_H-M   'P 1'
#
loop_
_entity.id
_entity.type
_entity.pdbx_description
1 polymer ?
#
loop_
_entity_poly.entity_id
_entity_poly.type
_entity_poly.pdbx_seq_one_letter_code
_entity_poly.pdbx_strand_id
1 'polypeptide(L)' 'MSDAQLLDIARFCNRFPNIDLTYEIVGSNEVSPGKDITLQVLLERDMEGRTEVGPVDAPRYPKTKEEGTSFSKMSCVSST' A
#
# COMPACT_ATOMS: atom_id res chain seq x y z
N MET A 1 8.87 9.00 -29.26
CA MET A 1 9.42 9.24 -27.91
C MET A 1 10.92 9.39 -28.05
N SER A 2 11.50 10.43 -27.45
CA SER A 2 12.96 10.57 -27.36
C SER A 2 13.53 9.74 -26.20
N ASP A 3 14.83 9.46 -26.23
CA ASP A 3 15.52 8.72 -25.17
C ASP A 3 15.37 9.39 -23.81
N ALA A 4 15.41 10.74 -23.79
CA ALA A 4 15.15 11.55 -22.59
C ALA A 4 13.75 11.31 -21.99
N GLN A 5 12.73 11.15 -22.84
CA GLN A 5 11.37 10.87 -22.39
C GLN A 5 11.24 9.43 -21.85
N LEU A 6 11.93 8.47 -22.45
CA LEU A 6 11.94 7.08 -21.94
C LEU A 6 12.63 6.99 -20.58
N LEU A 7 13.71 7.74 -20.38
CA LEU A 7 14.41 7.80 -19.10
C LEU A 7 13.53 8.40 -17.99
N ASP A 8 12.75 9.44 -18.31
CA ASP A 8 11.81 10.06 -17.37
C ASP A 8 10.71 9.07 -16.94
N ILE A 9 10.14 8.34 -17.91
CA ILE A 9 9.16 7.28 -17.65
C ILE A 9 9.75 6.20 -16.74
N ALA A 10 10.97 5.73 -17.04
CA ALA A 10 11.61 4.70 -16.23
C ALA A 10 11.84 5.14 -14.78
N ARG A 11 12.28 6.39 -14.57
CA ARG A 11 12.45 6.96 -13.23
C ARG A 11 11.15 7.02 -12.44
N PHE A 12 10.07 7.41 -13.11
CA PHE A 12 8.75 7.48 -12.52
C PHE A 12 8.22 6.08 -12.17
N CYS A 13 8.30 5.13 -13.12
CA CYS A 13 7.89 3.73 -12.93
C CYS A 13 8.61 3.08 -11.74
N ASN A 14 9.94 3.24 -11.65
CA ASN A 14 10.73 2.64 -10.58
C ASN A 14 10.46 3.28 -9.21
N ARG A 15 9.74 4.40 -9.11
CA ARG A 15 9.37 5.00 -7.82
C ARG A 15 7.96 4.58 -7.36
N PHE A 16 7.21 3.84 -8.17
CA PHE A 16 5.95 3.30 -7.69
C PHE A 16 6.17 2.27 -6.58
N PRO A 17 5.36 2.30 -5.52
CA PRO A 17 5.44 1.30 -4.47
C PRO A 17 5.04 -0.07 -5.02
N ASN A 18 5.94 -1.04 -4.86
CA ASN A 18 5.63 -2.45 -5.02
C ASN A 18 5.48 -3.06 -3.62
N ILE A 19 4.24 -3.30 -3.20
CA ILE A 19 3.89 -3.75 -1.84
C ILE A 19 3.08 -5.03 -1.95
N ASP A 20 3.54 -6.07 -1.26
CA ASP A 20 2.77 -7.28 -1.01
C ASP A 20 1.98 -7.15 0.31
N LEU A 21 0.77 -7.70 0.33
CA LEU A 21 -0.11 -7.65 1.50
C LEU A 21 -0.51 -9.08 1.85
N THR A 22 -0.18 -9.48 3.08
CA THR A 22 -0.71 -10.68 3.71
C THR A 22 -1.53 -10.31 4.93
N TYR A 23 -2.58 -11.08 5.22
CA TYR A 23 -3.43 -10.85 6.37
C TYR A 23 -3.85 -12.16 7.03
N GLU A 24 -4.09 -12.08 8.33
CA GLU A 24 -4.60 -13.18 9.13
C GLU A 24 -5.58 -12.70 10.19
N ILE A 25 -6.55 -13.54 10.52
CA ILE A 25 -7.47 -13.27 11.62
C ILE A 25 -6.88 -13.93 12.86
N VAL A 26 -6.55 -13.12 13.86
CA VAL A 26 -6.07 -13.63 15.15
C VAL A 26 -7.20 -14.40 15.82
N GLY A 27 -6.97 -15.67 16.16
CA GLY A 27 -8.00 -16.54 16.74
C GLY A 27 -9.12 -16.90 15.75
N SER A 28 -8.77 -17.20 14.50
CA SER A 28 -9.72 -17.50 13.40
C SER A 28 -10.79 -18.55 13.71
N ASN A 29 -10.55 -19.46 14.65
CA ASN A 29 -11.50 -20.50 15.06
C ASN A 29 -12.60 -20.01 16.02
N GLU A 30 -12.48 -18.80 16.57
CA GLU A 30 -13.39 -18.23 17.58
C GLU A 30 -14.25 -17.07 17.03
N VAL A 31 -14.34 -16.96 15.71
CA VAL A 31 -15.10 -15.90 15.04
C VAL A 31 -16.60 -16.16 15.19
N SER A 32 -17.30 -15.20 15.79
CA SER A 32 -18.77 -15.27 15.97
C SER A 32 -19.43 -13.93 15.63
N PRO A 33 -20.70 -13.94 15.14
CA PRO A 33 -21.42 -12.72 14.81
C PRO A 33 -21.52 -11.75 16.00
N GLY A 34 -21.38 -10.45 15.71
CA GLY A 34 -21.50 -9.39 16.72
C GLY A 34 -20.32 -9.27 17.68
N LYS A 35 -19.24 -10.04 17.51
CA LYS A 35 -18.00 -9.90 18.27
C LYS A 35 -16.91 -9.26 17.44
N ASP A 36 -16.06 -8.50 18.11
CA ASP A 36 -14.85 -7.93 17.51
C ASP A 36 -13.85 -9.02 17.15
N ILE A 37 -13.19 -8.83 16.00
CA ILE A 37 -12.08 -9.66 15.55
C ILE A 37 -10.87 -8.79 15.27
N THR A 38 -9.69 -9.31 15.59
CA THR A 38 -8.43 -8.65 15.26
C THR A 38 -7.92 -9.17 13.92
N LEU A 39 -7.71 -8.27 12.97
CA LEU A 39 -7.07 -8.57 11.68
C LEU A 39 -5.62 -8.10 11.75
N GLN A 40 -4.69 -9.03 11.69
CA GLN A 40 -3.28 -8.72 11.53
C GLN A 40 -2.99 -8.59 10.04
N VAL A 41 -2.35 -7.48 9.66
CA VAL A 41 -1.98 -7.18 8.28
C VAL A 41 -0.48 -6.94 8.24
N LEU A 42 0.21 -7.69 7.40
CA LEU A 42 1.62 -7.54 7.13
C LEU A 42 1.77 -6.94 5.73
N LEU A 43 2.53 -5.85 5.64
CA LEU A 43 2.95 -5.28 4.37
C LEU A 43 4.44 -5.49 4.20
N GLU A 44 4.81 -6.02 3.04
CA GLU A 44 6.21 -6.13 2.64
C GLU A 44 6.42 -5.29 1.39
N ARG A 45 7.40 -4.39 1.44
CA ARG A 45 7.75 -3.54 0.31
C ARG A 45 9.04 -4.05 -0.33
N ASP A 46 9.02 -4.27 -1.63
CA ASP A 46 10.26 -4.45 -2.38
C ASP A 46 10.94 -3.09 -2.56
N MET A 47 12.14 -2.95 -2.01
CA MET A 47 12.88 -1.69 -2.04
C MET A 47 13.70 -1.52 -3.33
N GLU A 48 13.74 -2.49 -4.23
CA GLU A 48 14.51 -2.47 -5.49
C GLU A 48 15.95 -1.94 -5.31
N GLY A 49 16.62 -2.33 -4.22
CA GLY A 49 17.99 -1.91 -3.88
C GLY A 49 18.12 -0.52 -3.23
N ARG A 50 17.01 0.12 -2.82
CA ARG A 50 16.99 1.38 -2.08
C ARG A 50 17.07 1.15 -0.57
N THR A 51 17.59 2.16 0.13
CA THR A 51 17.69 2.16 1.60
C THR A 51 16.55 2.92 2.29
N GLU A 52 15.86 3.82 1.58
CA GLU A 52 14.81 4.67 2.15
C GLU A 52 13.71 5.02 1.14
N VAL A 53 12.52 5.32 1.67
CA VAL A 53 11.38 5.83 0.90
C VAL A 53 11.45 7.35 0.87
N GLY A 54 11.72 7.91 -0.31
CA GLY A 54 11.71 9.36 -0.51
C GLY A 54 10.30 9.94 -0.77
N PRO A 55 10.18 11.26 -0.98
CA PRO A 55 8.92 11.89 -1.32
C PRO A 55 8.36 11.38 -2.67
N VAL A 56 7.03 11.42 -2.83
CA VAL A 56 6.38 10.99 -4.07
C VAL A 56 6.76 11.90 -5.23
N ASP A 57 6.96 11.31 -6.41
CA ASP A 57 7.17 12.09 -7.64
C ASP A 57 5.83 12.66 -8.10
N ALA A 58 5.63 13.95 -7.89
CA ALA A 58 4.36 14.61 -8.16
C ALA A 58 4.57 15.97 -8.84
N PRO A 59 4.97 16.02 -10.13
CA PRO A 59 5.33 17.26 -10.82
C PRO A 59 4.17 18.27 -10.96
N ARG A 60 2.92 17.80 -10.82
CA ARG A 60 1.71 18.62 -10.86
C ARG A 60 1.19 19.00 -9.47
N TYR A 61 1.84 18.53 -8.41
CA TYR A 61 1.45 18.85 -7.04
C TYR A 61 2.42 19.89 -6.46
N PRO A 62 1.93 21.04 -5.95
CA PRO A 62 2.77 22.19 -5.64
C PRO A 62 3.63 22.05 -4.37
N LYS A 63 3.46 20.96 -3.61
CA LYS A 63 4.14 20.73 -2.33
C LYS A 63 4.83 19.37 -2.34
N THR A 64 5.91 19.23 -1.58
CA THR A 64 6.46 17.91 -1.28
C THR A 64 5.43 17.09 -0.53
N LYS A 65 5.29 15.81 -0.89
CA LYS A 65 4.32 14.90 -0.29
C LYS A 65 5.02 13.59 0.06
N GLU A 66 4.78 13.10 1.26
CA GLU A 66 5.19 11.76 1.66
C GLU A 66 4.14 10.74 1.22
N GLU A 67 4.60 9.53 0.94
CA GLU A 67 3.74 8.40 0.60
C GLU A 67 2.85 8.04 1.79
N GLY A 68 1.59 7.67 1.53
CA GLY A 68 0.66 7.24 2.56
C GLY A 68 -0.21 6.10 2.05
N THR A 69 -0.32 5.04 2.85
CA THR A 69 -1.11 3.85 2.55
C THR A 69 -2.28 3.77 3.51
N SER A 70 -3.51 3.80 2.99
CA SER A 70 -4.73 3.67 3.79
C SER A 70 -5.28 2.25 3.69
N PHE A 71 -5.59 1.63 4.82
CA PHE A 71 -6.32 0.37 4.86
C PHE A 71 -7.81 0.60 5.07
N SER A 72 -8.62 -0.03 4.23
CA SER A 72 -10.08 0.00 4.35
C SER A 72 -10.59 -1.43 4.45
N LYS A 73 -11.29 -1.74 5.54
CA LYS A 73 -11.95 -3.03 5.74
C LYS A 73 -13.44 -2.89 5.50
N MET A 74 -14.00 -3.73 4.64
CA MET A 74 -15.45 -3.82 4.45
C MET A 74 -16.03 -4.77 5.51
N SER A 75 -16.95 -4.28 6.35
CA SER A 75 -17.70 -5.12 7.29
C SER A 75 -19.08 -5.44 6.70
N CYS A 76 -19.38 -6.72 6.50
CA CYS A 76 -20.73 -7.17 6.15
C CYS A 76 -21.54 -7.36 7.43
N VAL A 77 -22.53 -6.49 7.66
CA VAL A 77 -23.53 -6.68 8.72
C VAL A 77 -24.69 -7.46 8.11
N SER A 78 -24.71 -8.77 8.33
CA SER A 78 -25.89 -9.59 8.01
C SER A 78 -27.00 -9.23 9.00
N SER A 79 -27.98 -8.45 8.54
CA SER A 79 -29.21 -8.18 9.28
C SER A 79 -30.04 -9.47 9.30
N THR A 80 -30.39 -9.94 10.50
CA THR A 80 -31.41 -11.00 10.68
C THR A 80 -32.78 -10.36 10.76
#